data_AF-A0A520JR48-F1
#
_entry.id   AF-A0A520JR48-F1
#
_cell.length_a   1.000
_cell.length_b   1.000
_cell.length_c   1.000
_cell.angle_alpha   90.00
_cell.angle_beta   90.00
_cell.angle_gamma   90.00
#
_symmetry.space_group_name_H-M   'P 1'
#
loop_
_entity.id
_entity.type
_entity.pdbx_description
1 polymer ?
#
loop_
_entity_poly.entity_id
_entity_poly.type
_entity_poly.pdbx_seq_one_letter_code
_entity_poly.pdbx_strand_id
1 'polypeptide(L)'
;TLDISKFFESIDHELLRQKWCALLGVADLPNDHRAVFRAITRYAIVDRDAAYERLGYLTWQAKGSSRIPVYTTGFKDMPRQLCSNAEFREKICGKGETFASLIETNKDNFGIPQGSPISDLLANLYLIDFDSALETYVDAIGGAFFRYSDDIIIIIPGGDAEAVAARDFAMAEIKMHGSKIVIKESKTSVLRYYPAPGGQAFEKLHGEQGENGLEYLGFRYDGKSAYLRDSTLSRLYRKVTRSIRAEARALVRRYPGKDQAYIEGKFNAPEFMQRYGRVADFDPRSDYDSWTFWTYAKRAIETFGPLGKPIGGQLKNYGKIVRTRMKHEIGKALAA
;
A
#
# COMPACT_ATOMS: atom_id res chain seq x y z
N THR A 1 -3.81 11.52 -14.12
CA THR A 1 -4.03 10.34 -13.24
C THR A 1 -5.13 10.65 -12.26
N LEU A 2 -5.91 9.65 -11.90
CA LEU A 2 -7.06 9.71 -11.00
C LEU A 2 -6.93 8.57 -9.98
N ASP A 3 -7.50 8.74 -8.78
CA ASP A 3 -7.49 7.75 -7.71
C ASP A 3 -8.88 7.69 -7.06
N ILE A 4 -9.44 6.48 -6.98
CA ILE A 4 -10.72 6.23 -6.33
C ILE A 4 -10.50 6.14 -4.82
N SER A 5 -11.11 7.05 -4.07
CA SER A 5 -10.98 7.08 -2.61
C SER A 5 -11.71 5.91 -1.97
N LYS A 6 -11.02 5.18 -1.09
CA LYS A 6 -11.61 4.10 -0.26
C LYS A 6 -12.43 3.12 -1.09
N PHE A 7 -11.83 2.65 -2.19
CA PHE A 7 -12.56 1.95 -3.24
C PHE A 7 -13.39 0.77 -2.72
N PHE A 8 -12.74 -0.17 -2.02
CA PHE A 8 -13.42 -1.34 -1.45
C PHE A 8 -14.50 -0.96 -0.44
N GLU A 9 -14.22 0.02 0.43
CA GLU A 9 -15.14 0.48 1.45
C GLU A 9 -16.28 1.34 0.89
N SER A 10 -16.29 1.65 -0.40
CA SER A 10 -17.28 2.52 -1.04
C SER A 10 -18.18 1.79 -2.05
N ILE A 11 -17.96 0.49 -2.27
CA ILE A 11 -18.75 -0.34 -3.19
C ILE A 11 -20.19 -0.46 -2.69
N ASP A 12 -21.16 -0.01 -3.48
CA ASP A 12 -22.58 -0.15 -3.16
C ASP A 12 -23.04 -1.61 -3.31
N HIS A 13 -23.69 -2.15 -2.27
CA HIS A 13 -24.06 -3.57 -2.26
C HIS A 13 -25.13 -3.90 -3.29
N GLU A 14 -26.10 -3.02 -3.51
CA GLU A 14 -27.20 -3.30 -4.43
C GLU A 14 -26.73 -3.20 -5.88
N LEU A 15 -25.91 -2.19 -6.22
CA LEU A 15 -25.28 -2.12 -7.53
C LEU A 15 -24.36 -3.31 -7.79
N LEU A 16 -23.55 -3.72 -6.81
CA LEU A 16 -22.71 -4.92 -6.93
C LEU A 16 -23.57 -6.17 -7.20
N ARG A 17 -24.68 -6.35 -6.46
CA ARG A 17 -25.60 -7.47 -6.65
C ARG A 17 -26.16 -7.47 -8.07
N GLN A 18 -26.56 -6.30 -8.59
CA GLN A 18 -27.10 -6.15 -9.94
C GLN A 18 -26.06 -6.52 -11.00
N LYS A 19 -24.81 -6.02 -10.90
CA LYS A 19 -23.72 -6.41 -11.82
C LYS A 19 -23.46 -7.91 -11.77
N TRP A 20 -23.52 -8.51 -10.59
CA TRP A 20 -23.32 -9.95 -10.42
C TRP A 20 -24.44 -10.78 -11.04
N CYS A 21 -25.70 -10.39 -10.82
CA CYS A 21 -26.85 -11.01 -11.49
C CYS A 21 -26.75 -10.89 -13.02
N ALA A 22 -26.39 -9.71 -13.53
CA ALA A 22 -26.23 -9.44 -14.95
C ALA A 22 -25.15 -10.33 -15.57
N LEU A 23 -23.99 -10.48 -14.91
CA LEU A 23 -22.91 -11.36 -15.34
C LEU A 23 -23.36 -12.83 -15.48
N LEU A 24 -24.22 -13.28 -14.58
CA LEU A 24 -24.75 -14.65 -14.57
C LEU A 24 -25.97 -14.83 -15.50
N GLY A 25 -26.56 -13.74 -16.01
CA GLY A 25 -27.80 -13.79 -16.80
C GLY A 25 -29.03 -14.22 -15.98
N VAL A 26 -29.05 -13.93 -14.68
CA VAL A 26 -30.14 -14.34 -13.76
C VAL A 26 -30.86 -13.13 -13.18
N ALA A 27 -32.13 -13.28 -12.81
CA ALA A 27 -32.91 -12.22 -12.17
C ALA A 27 -32.47 -11.96 -10.71
N ASP A 28 -31.98 -12.99 -10.02
CA ASP A 28 -31.50 -12.90 -8.64
C ASP A 28 -30.41 -13.95 -8.37
N LEU A 29 -29.55 -13.69 -7.39
CA LEU A 29 -28.40 -14.54 -7.07
C LEU A 29 -28.86 -15.94 -6.63
N PRO A 30 -28.31 -17.03 -7.21
CA PRO A 30 -28.52 -18.38 -6.70
C PRO A 30 -28.09 -18.52 -5.24
N ASN A 31 -28.58 -19.54 -4.52
CA ASN A 31 -28.43 -19.64 -3.06
C ASN A 31 -26.97 -19.64 -2.58
N ASP A 32 -26.10 -20.33 -3.31
CA ASP A 32 -24.65 -20.36 -3.10
C ASP A 32 -24.00 -18.99 -3.31
N HIS A 33 -24.29 -18.31 -4.42
CA HIS A 33 -23.82 -16.95 -4.69
C HIS A 33 -24.32 -15.94 -3.65
N ARG A 34 -25.58 -16.07 -3.23
CA ARG A 34 -26.18 -15.21 -2.19
C ARG A 34 -25.51 -15.40 -0.85
N ALA A 35 -25.08 -16.62 -0.51
CA ALA A 35 -24.32 -16.88 0.70
C ALA A 35 -22.95 -16.17 0.68
N VAL A 36 -22.25 -16.20 -0.46
CA VAL A 36 -20.98 -15.48 -0.65
C VAL A 36 -21.21 -13.97 -0.61
N PHE A 37 -22.20 -13.46 -1.35
CA PHE A 37 -22.56 -12.04 -1.35
C PHE A 37 -22.85 -11.55 0.08
N ARG A 38 -23.62 -12.31 0.87
CA ARG A 38 -23.89 -11.99 2.27
C ARG A 38 -22.61 -11.99 3.11
N ALA A 39 -21.72 -12.97 2.94
CA ALA A 39 -20.47 -13.04 3.69
C ALA A 39 -19.54 -11.85 3.40
N ILE A 40 -19.51 -11.38 2.15
CA ILE A 40 -18.69 -10.26 1.70
C ILE A 40 -19.30 -8.90 2.05
N THR A 41 -20.63 -8.77 2.06
CA THR A 41 -21.30 -7.49 2.36
C THR A 41 -21.57 -7.30 3.85
N ARG A 42 -21.89 -8.38 4.57
CA ARG A 42 -22.10 -8.41 6.03
C ARG A 42 -20.91 -9.04 6.74
N TYR A 43 -19.71 -8.68 6.32
CA TYR A 43 -18.46 -9.14 6.91
C TYR A 43 -18.34 -8.65 8.37
N ALA A 44 -17.56 -9.37 9.16
CA ALA A 44 -17.30 -9.05 10.54
C ALA A 44 -15.80 -8.84 10.77
N ILE A 45 -15.46 -7.84 11.58
CA ILE A 45 -14.08 -7.49 11.94
C ILE A 45 -13.92 -7.49 13.45
N VAL A 46 -12.67 -7.62 13.88
CA VAL A 46 -12.24 -7.47 15.27
C VAL A 46 -10.98 -6.62 15.25
N ASP A 47 -10.94 -5.54 16.04
CA ASP A 47 -9.72 -4.76 16.20
C ASP A 47 -8.61 -5.62 16.82
N ARG A 48 -7.45 -5.66 16.16
CA ARG A 48 -6.33 -6.52 16.57
C ARG A 48 -5.81 -6.15 17.95
N ASP A 49 -5.61 -4.85 18.22
CA ASP A 49 -4.97 -4.40 19.45
C ASP A 49 -5.94 -4.60 20.64
N ALA A 50 -7.24 -4.40 20.44
CA ALA A 50 -8.28 -4.72 21.41
C ALA A 50 -8.35 -6.23 21.72
N ALA A 51 -8.25 -7.10 20.69
CA ALA A 51 -8.19 -8.54 20.89
C ALA A 51 -6.93 -8.95 21.65
N TYR A 52 -5.76 -8.37 21.29
CA TYR A 52 -4.51 -8.69 21.95
C TYR A 52 -4.49 -8.23 23.40
N GLU A 53 -5.04 -7.05 23.70
CA GLU A 53 -5.21 -6.57 25.06
C GLU A 53 -6.09 -7.53 25.87
N ARG A 54 -7.23 -7.94 25.29
CA ARG A 54 -8.17 -8.85 25.97
C ARG A 54 -7.60 -10.24 26.26
N LEU A 55 -6.71 -10.70 25.39
CA LEU A 55 -6.06 -12.01 25.52
C LEU A 55 -4.73 -11.93 26.29
N GLY A 56 -4.31 -10.74 26.74
CA GLY A 56 -3.10 -10.56 27.54
C GLY A 56 -1.79 -10.46 26.75
N TYR A 57 -1.87 -10.27 25.43
CA TYR A 57 -0.71 -10.13 24.52
C TYR A 57 -0.26 -8.68 24.33
N LEU A 58 -1.04 -7.72 24.81
CA LEU A 58 -0.77 -6.29 24.67
C LEU A 58 -1.19 -5.56 25.95
N THR A 59 -0.36 -4.60 26.35
CA THR A 59 -0.68 -3.65 27.43
C THR A 59 -0.41 -2.23 26.93
N TRP A 60 -0.92 -1.23 27.64
CA TRP A 60 -0.77 0.17 27.24
C TRP A 60 0.10 0.93 28.23
N GLN A 61 1.19 1.51 27.75
CA GLN A 61 2.07 2.37 28.53
C GLN A 61 1.87 3.84 28.22
N ALA A 62 1.94 4.71 29.24
CA ALA A 62 1.85 6.15 29.08
C ALA A 62 3.10 6.71 28.38
N LYS A 63 2.89 7.64 27.44
CA LYS A 63 3.95 8.38 26.75
C LYS A 63 3.48 9.80 26.50
N GLY A 64 3.79 10.70 27.44
CA GLY A 64 3.25 12.05 27.44
C GLY A 64 1.73 12.03 27.59
N SER A 65 1.02 12.73 26.71
CA SER A 65 -0.45 12.75 26.65
C SER A 65 -1.07 11.56 25.90
N SER A 66 -0.27 10.67 25.32
CA SER A 66 -0.73 9.49 24.59
C SER A 66 -0.41 8.18 25.31
N ARG A 67 -1.09 7.10 24.93
CA ARG A 67 -0.70 5.73 25.30
C ARG A 67 -0.09 5.04 24.08
N ILE A 68 0.88 4.18 24.31
CA ILE A 68 1.48 3.34 23.26
C ILE A 68 1.24 1.86 23.58
N PRO A 69 0.97 1.03 22.57
CA PRO A 69 0.84 -0.41 22.76
C PRO A 69 2.22 -1.02 23.04
N VAL A 70 2.27 -1.87 24.05
CA VAL A 70 3.44 -2.64 24.45
C VAL A 70 3.04 -4.10 24.45
N TYR A 71 3.54 -4.80 23.43
CA TYR A 71 3.32 -6.23 23.25
C TYR A 71 4.08 -6.98 24.35
N THR A 72 3.34 -7.71 25.17
CA THR A 72 3.89 -8.57 26.25
C THR A 72 4.49 -9.84 25.67
N THR A 73 3.99 -10.26 24.51
CA THR A 73 4.50 -11.41 23.76
C THR A 73 5.19 -10.91 22.49
N GLY A 74 6.45 -11.33 22.30
CA GLY A 74 7.21 -11.00 21.11
C GLY A 74 6.57 -11.58 19.84
N PHE A 75 6.78 -10.94 18.69
CA PHE A 75 6.19 -11.38 17.42
C PHE A 75 6.48 -12.85 17.07
N LYS A 76 7.68 -13.34 17.39
CA LYS A 76 8.08 -14.74 17.13
C LYS A 76 7.43 -15.74 18.07
N ASP A 77 7.05 -15.28 19.26
CA ASP A 77 6.48 -16.10 20.33
C ASP A 77 4.95 -16.03 20.33
N MET A 78 4.37 -15.19 19.46
CA MET A 78 2.92 -15.07 19.30
C MET A 78 2.35 -16.40 18.80
N PRO A 79 1.38 -17.01 19.51
CA PRO A 79 0.83 -18.28 19.08
C PRO A 79 0.04 -18.09 17.78
N ARG A 80 0.11 -19.08 16.89
CA ARG A 80 -0.69 -19.08 15.65
C ARG A 80 -2.20 -19.07 15.94
N GLN A 81 -2.61 -19.75 17.00
CA GLN A 81 -3.95 -19.71 17.54
C GLN A 81 -3.95 -18.84 18.80
N LEU A 82 -4.54 -17.65 18.72
CA LEU A 82 -4.51 -16.66 19.81
C LEU A 82 -5.29 -17.09 21.05
N CYS A 83 -6.32 -17.92 20.90
CA CYS A 83 -7.11 -18.43 22.02
C CYS A 83 -7.88 -19.69 21.65
N SER A 84 -8.37 -20.41 22.66
CA SER A 84 -9.28 -21.54 22.46
C SER A 84 -10.65 -21.10 21.94
N ASN A 85 -11.43 -22.03 21.40
CA ASN A 85 -12.81 -21.73 20.94
C ASN A 85 -13.72 -21.23 22.09
N ALA A 86 -13.50 -21.73 23.31
CA ALA A 86 -14.24 -21.30 24.49
C ALA A 86 -13.92 -19.84 24.83
N GLU A 87 -12.62 -19.50 24.90
CA GLU A 87 -12.15 -18.14 25.14
C GLU A 87 -12.56 -17.18 24.03
N PHE A 88 -12.55 -17.61 22.77
CA PHE A 88 -13.03 -16.78 21.66
C PHE A 88 -14.52 -16.42 21.86
N ARG A 89 -15.37 -17.40 22.19
CA ARG A 89 -16.80 -17.18 22.43
C ARG A 89 -17.05 -16.27 23.63
N GLU A 90 -16.30 -16.47 24.71
CA GLU A 90 -16.45 -15.69 25.94
C GLU A 90 -15.86 -14.28 25.79
N LYS A 91 -14.57 -14.19 25.46
CA LYS A 91 -13.77 -12.96 25.53
C LYS A 91 -13.86 -12.09 24.27
N ILE A 92 -14.10 -12.69 23.09
CA ILE A 92 -14.14 -11.96 21.81
C ILE A 92 -15.57 -11.80 21.30
N CYS A 93 -16.37 -12.86 21.26
CA CYS A 93 -17.77 -12.75 20.84
C CYS A 93 -18.68 -12.14 21.93
N GLY A 94 -18.22 -12.09 23.18
CA GLY A 94 -19.03 -11.60 24.30
C GLY A 94 -20.27 -12.45 24.57
N LYS A 95 -20.18 -13.78 24.44
CA LYS A 95 -21.30 -14.71 24.74
C LYS A 95 -21.46 -15.03 26.24
N GLY A 96 -20.56 -14.55 27.09
CA GLY A 96 -20.68 -14.62 28.55
C GLY A 96 -21.06 -13.26 29.15
N GLU A 97 -21.17 -13.18 30.48
CA GLU A 97 -21.55 -11.94 31.19
C GLU A 97 -20.36 -10.98 31.39
N THR A 98 -19.13 -11.47 31.21
CA THR A 98 -17.90 -10.77 31.61
C THR A 98 -17.39 -9.75 30.58
N PHE A 99 -17.55 -10.03 29.29
CA PHE A 99 -16.95 -9.25 28.21
C PHE A 99 -17.98 -8.83 27.17
N ALA A 100 -17.94 -7.56 26.77
CA ALA A 100 -18.65 -7.10 25.59
C ALA A 100 -18.01 -7.69 24.31
N SER A 101 -18.85 -7.93 23.30
CA SER A 101 -18.39 -8.36 21.97
C SER A 101 -17.41 -7.36 21.38
N LEU A 102 -16.27 -7.85 20.88
CA LEU A 102 -15.34 -7.11 20.03
C LEU A 102 -15.66 -7.26 18.53
N ILE A 103 -16.64 -8.10 18.19
CA ILE A 103 -17.04 -8.33 16.80
C ILE A 103 -17.90 -7.16 16.33
N GLU A 104 -17.42 -6.48 15.31
CA GLU A 104 -18.14 -5.44 14.59
C GLU A 104 -18.55 -5.99 13.22
N THR A 105 -19.85 -6.03 12.94
CA THR A 105 -20.37 -6.43 11.63
C THR A 105 -20.65 -5.21 10.79
N ASN A 106 -20.37 -5.28 9.49
CA ASN A 106 -20.75 -4.23 8.56
C ASN A 106 -22.28 -4.07 8.50
N LYS A 107 -22.76 -2.93 9.00
CA LYS A 107 -24.19 -2.56 9.01
C LYS A 107 -24.56 -1.71 7.81
N ASP A 108 -23.58 -1.12 7.13
CA ASP A 108 -23.81 -0.29 5.97
C ASP A 108 -24.28 -1.12 4.78
N ASN A 109 -24.89 -0.43 3.81
CA ASN A 109 -25.30 -1.01 2.52
C ASN A 109 -24.21 -0.80 1.45
N PHE A 110 -22.98 -0.54 1.89
CA PHE A 110 -21.81 -0.37 1.06
C PHE A 110 -20.58 -0.96 1.78
N GLY A 111 -19.50 -1.14 1.03
CA GLY A 111 -18.22 -1.63 1.52
C GLY A 111 -18.09 -3.15 1.48
N ILE A 112 -16.95 -3.63 1.00
CA ILE A 112 -16.55 -5.04 1.04
C ILE A 112 -15.17 -5.17 1.71
N PRO A 113 -14.83 -6.30 2.35
CA PRO A 113 -13.60 -6.44 3.10
C PRO A 113 -12.40 -6.49 2.16
N GLN A 114 -11.38 -5.66 2.41
CA GLN A 114 -10.11 -5.76 1.72
C GLN A 114 -9.32 -6.98 2.21
N GLY A 115 -8.78 -7.78 1.29
CA GLY A 115 -8.02 -8.99 1.61
C GLY A 115 -8.82 -10.31 1.64
N SER A 116 -10.13 -10.26 1.39
CA SER A 116 -10.88 -11.48 1.05
C SER A 116 -10.50 -11.94 -0.38
N PRO A 117 -10.32 -13.25 -0.64
CA PRO A 117 -9.88 -13.76 -1.95
C PRO A 117 -10.75 -13.35 -3.14
N ILE A 118 -12.02 -13.00 -2.92
CA ILE A 118 -12.96 -12.63 -3.98
C ILE A 118 -13.19 -11.12 -4.11
N SER A 119 -12.73 -10.30 -3.15
CA SER A 119 -13.04 -8.88 -3.13
C SER A 119 -12.48 -8.13 -4.34
N ASP A 120 -11.28 -8.46 -4.80
CA ASP A 120 -10.66 -7.81 -5.96
C ASP A 120 -11.44 -8.11 -7.26
N LEU A 121 -11.96 -9.34 -7.39
CA LEU A 121 -12.82 -9.73 -8.51
C LEU A 121 -14.12 -8.92 -8.50
N LEU A 122 -14.76 -8.81 -7.32
CA LEU A 122 -16.02 -8.09 -7.17
C LEU A 122 -15.84 -6.58 -7.37
N ALA A 123 -14.71 -6.02 -6.93
CA ALA A 123 -14.38 -4.62 -7.17
C ALA A 123 -14.21 -4.32 -8.66
N ASN A 124 -13.55 -5.21 -9.42
CA ASN A 124 -13.46 -5.06 -10.87
C ASN A 124 -14.82 -5.24 -11.57
N LEU A 125 -15.61 -6.22 -11.15
CA LEU A 125 -16.98 -6.41 -11.67
C LEU A 125 -17.85 -5.16 -11.43
N TYR A 126 -17.70 -4.52 -10.27
CA TYR A 126 -18.45 -3.33 -9.92
C TYR A 126 -18.23 -2.17 -10.90
N LEU A 127 -16.99 -1.99 -11.37
CA LEU A 127 -16.59 -0.89 -12.25
C LEU A 127 -16.62 -1.24 -13.75
N ILE A 128 -17.09 -2.42 -14.16
CA ILE A 128 -16.99 -2.85 -15.56
C ILE A 128 -17.68 -1.90 -16.55
N ASP A 129 -18.83 -1.34 -16.16
CA ASP A 129 -19.57 -0.41 -17.03
C ASP A 129 -18.97 1.00 -17.00
N PHE A 130 -18.40 1.41 -15.86
CA PHE A 130 -17.60 2.64 -15.76
C PHE A 130 -16.39 2.57 -16.70
N ASP A 131 -15.68 1.43 -16.68
CA ASP A 131 -14.53 1.21 -17.54
C ASP A 131 -14.93 1.24 -19.01
N SER A 132 -16.03 0.58 -19.38
CA SER A 132 -16.52 0.57 -20.76
C SER A 132 -16.90 1.97 -21.26
N ALA A 133 -17.58 2.76 -20.43
CA ALA A 133 -17.94 4.14 -20.76
C ALA A 133 -16.69 5.03 -20.91
N LEU A 134 -15.72 4.88 -20.01
CA LEU A 134 -14.48 5.66 -20.04
C LEU A 134 -13.57 5.27 -21.21
N GLU A 135 -13.43 3.98 -21.50
CA GLU A 135 -12.71 3.48 -22.68
C GLU A 135 -13.34 4.02 -23.97
N THR A 136 -14.66 3.93 -24.11
CA THR A 136 -15.39 4.48 -25.27
C THR A 136 -15.12 5.98 -25.47
N TYR A 137 -15.17 6.76 -24.39
CA TYR A 137 -14.87 8.19 -24.43
C TYR A 137 -13.42 8.47 -24.83
N VAL A 138 -12.47 7.76 -24.23
CA VAL A 138 -11.03 7.97 -24.45
C VAL A 138 -10.62 7.54 -25.86
N ASP A 139 -11.17 6.44 -26.37
CA ASP A 139 -10.93 5.97 -27.74
C ASP A 139 -11.44 6.98 -28.78
N ALA A 140 -12.62 7.57 -28.54
CA ALA A 140 -13.21 8.57 -29.44
C ALA A 140 -12.34 9.82 -29.62
N ILE A 141 -11.49 10.15 -28.64
CA ILE A 141 -10.53 11.26 -28.69
C ILE A 141 -9.10 10.79 -29.00
N GLY A 142 -8.91 9.54 -29.41
CA GLY A 142 -7.62 8.98 -29.82
C GLY A 142 -6.63 8.79 -28.66
N GLY A 143 -7.14 8.58 -27.44
CA GLY A 143 -6.32 8.34 -26.25
C GLY A 143 -6.13 6.87 -25.91
N ALA A 144 -5.65 6.63 -24.70
CA ALA A 144 -5.52 5.33 -24.06
C ALA A 144 -5.89 5.43 -22.57
N PHE A 145 -6.61 4.43 -22.07
CA PHE A 145 -7.06 4.33 -20.70
C PHE A 145 -6.50 3.06 -20.04
N PHE A 146 -6.08 3.18 -18.78
CA PHE A 146 -5.70 2.03 -17.96
C PHE A 146 -6.21 2.24 -16.53
N ARG A 147 -6.79 1.19 -15.95
CA ARG A 147 -7.14 1.13 -14.53
C ARG A 147 -6.44 -0.05 -13.86
N TYR A 148 -5.89 0.19 -12.69
CA TYR A 148 -5.39 -0.83 -11.78
C TYR A 148 -6.05 -0.64 -10.42
N SER A 149 -7.05 -1.46 -10.12
CA SER A 149 -7.89 -1.29 -8.92
C SER A 149 -8.49 0.12 -8.87
N ASP A 150 -7.99 0.97 -7.98
CA ASP A 150 -8.39 2.33 -7.66
C ASP A 150 -7.57 3.39 -8.41
N ASP A 151 -6.39 3.04 -8.92
CA ASP A 151 -5.53 3.93 -9.71
C ASP A 151 -5.97 3.93 -11.18
N ILE A 152 -6.20 5.12 -11.74
CA ILE A 152 -6.59 5.32 -13.14
C ILE A 152 -5.60 6.25 -13.84
N ILE A 153 -5.21 5.90 -15.06
CA ILE A 153 -4.45 6.76 -15.95
C ILE A 153 -5.18 6.88 -17.30
N ILE A 154 -5.30 8.12 -17.76
CA ILE A 154 -5.83 8.50 -19.07
C ILE A 154 -4.73 9.26 -19.79
N ILE A 155 -4.40 8.85 -21.00
CA ILE A 155 -3.38 9.44 -21.86
C ILE A 155 -4.06 9.86 -23.15
N ILE A 156 -4.08 11.14 -23.47
CA ILE A 156 -4.80 11.67 -24.64
C ILE A 156 -3.90 12.63 -25.43
N PRO A 157 -4.07 12.72 -26.76
CA PRO A 157 -3.51 13.83 -27.52
C PRO A 157 -4.22 15.15 -27.15
N GLY A 158 -3.54 16.28 -27.32
CA GLY A 158 -4.11 17.61 -27.06
C GLY A 158 -3.39 18.38 -25.96
N GLY A 159 -4.11 19.30 -25.31
CA GLY A 159 -3.60 20.20 -24.30
C GLY A 159 -4.46 20.21 -23.03
N ASP A 160 -4.47 21.36 -22.37
CA ASP A 160 -5.13 21.52 -21.08
C ASP A 160 -6.65 21.31 -21.15
N ALA A 161 -7.30 21.84 -22.19
CA ALA A 161 -8.74 21.76 -22.35
C ALA A 161 -9.23 20.30 -22.50
N GLU A 162 -8.57 19.51 -23.35
CA GLU A 162 -8.91 18.09 -23.54
C GLU A 162 -8.63 17.28 -22.27
N ALA A 163 -7.53 17.58 -21.57
CA ALA A 163 -7.17 16.86 -20.35
C ALA A 163 -8.13 17.14 -19.19
N VAL A 164 -8.58 18.39 -19.05
CA VAL A 164 -9.62 18.79 -18.11
C VAL A 164 -10.96 18.14 -18.47
N ALA A 165 -11.34 18.13 -19.75
CA ALA A 165 -12.57 17.48 -20.19
C ALA A 165 -12.58 15.98 -19.89
N ALA A 166 -11.46 15.28 -20.12
CA ALA A 166 -11.34 13.85 -19.82
C ALA A 166 -11.39 13.56 -18.32
N ARG A 167 -10.74 14.40 -17.50
CA ARG A 167 -10.83 14.33 -16.03
C ARG A 167 -12.28 14.50 -15.58
N ASP A 168 -12.95 15.55 -16.05
CA ASP A 168 -14.30 15.90 -15.62
C ASP A 168 -15.32 14.86 -16.07
N PHE A 169 -15.16 14.30 -17.28
CA PHE A 169 -15.93 13.16 -17.75
C PHE A 169 -15.78 11.96 -16.80
N ALA A 170 -14.55 11.54 -16.47
CA ALA A 170 -14.33 10.41 -15.56
C ALA A 170 -14.91 10.66 -14.16
N MET A 171 -14.79 11.88 -13.64
CA MET A 171 -15.33 12.27 -12.33
C MET A 171 -16.86 12.36 -12.31
N ALA A 172 -17.49 12.70 -13.45
CA ALA A 172 -18.93 12.69 -13.59
C ALA A 172 -19.46 11.25 -13.76
N GLU A 173 -18.83 10.48 -14.64
CA GLU A 173 -19.22 9.12 -14.99
C GLU A 173 -19.17 8.20 -13.76
N ILE A 174 -18.10 8.25 -12.96
CA ILE A 174 -17.99 7.36 -11.78
C ILE A 174 -19.15 7.54 -10.79
N LYS A 175 -19.73 8.74 -10.70
CA LYS A 175 -20.87 9.02 -9.80
C LYS A 175 -22.16 8.33 -10.24
N MET A 176 -22.26 7.97 -11.53
CA MET A 176 -23.38 7.18 -12.07
C MET A 176 -23.36 5.74 -11.55
N HIS A 177 -22.20 5.26 -11.09
CA HIS A 177 -21.99 3.90 -10.59
C HIS A 177 -22.00 3.83 -9.05
N GLY A 178 -22.52 4.85 -8.37
CA GLY A 178 -22.76 4.83 -6.92
C GLY A 178 -22.43 6.16 -6.25
N SER A 179 -23.22 6.52 -5.24
CA SER A 179 -23.04 7.81 -4.54
C SER A 179 -21.84 7.83 -3.57
N LYS A 180 -21.32 6.66 -3.20
CA LYS A 180 -20.19 6.50 -2.27
C LYS A 180 -18.85 6.42 -2.98
N ILE A 181 -18.82 5.97 -4.23
CA ILE A 181 -17.58 5.83 -5.01
C ILE A 181 -17.20 7.19 -5.61
N VAL A 182 -16.00 7.66 -5.27
CA VAL A 182 -15.57 9.02 -5.60
C VAL A 182 -14.11 9.03 -6.00
N ILE A 183 -13.81 9.67 -7.13
CA ILE A 183 -12.45 10.04 -7.51
C ILE A 183 -12.01 11.24 -6.67
N LYS A 184 -10.88 11.10 -5.98
CA LYS A 184 -10.39 12.13 -5.06
C LYS A 184 -9.65 13.22 -5.83
N GLU A 185 -10.19 14.43 -5.82
CA GLU A 185 -9.60 15.60 -6.48
C GLU A 185 -8.17 15.88 -5.99
N SER A 186 -7.93 15.81 -4.67
CA SER A 186 -6.60 16.02 -4.08
C SER A 186 -5.54 14.98 -4.49
N LYS A 187 -5.96 13.86 -5.10
CA LYS A 187 -5.05 12.84 -5.65
C LYS A 187 -5.04 12.82 -7.18
N THR A 188 -5.87 13.66 -7.80
CA THR A 188 -5.91 13.83 -9.24
C THR A 188 -4.77 14.73 -9.68
N SER A 189 -4.14 14.39 -10.79
CA SER A 189 -3.07 15.19 -11.39
C SER A 189 -3.19 15.20 -12.92
N VAL A 190 -2.99 16.38 -13.51
CA VAL A 190 -2.97 16.58 -14.96
C VAL A 190 -1.60 17.08 -15.36
N LEU A 191 -0.95 16.34 -16.24
CA LEU A 191 0.41 16.60 -16.73
C LEU A 191 0.37 16.66 -18.25
N ARG A 192 1.06 17.64 -18.83
CA ARG A 192 1.27 17.72 -20.28
C ARG A 192 2.69 17.28 -20.59
N TYR A 193 2.82 16.32 -21.49
CA TYR A 193 4.10 15.89 -22.05
C TYR A 193 4.22 16.41 -23.48
N TYR A 194 5.39 16.96 -23.82
CA TYR A 194 5.65 17.52 -25.15
C TYR A 194 7.07 17.18 -25.63
N PRO A 195 7.30 17.13 -26.96
CA PRO A 195 8.61 16.78 -27.50
C PRO A 195 9.71 17.73 -27.00
N ALA A 196 10.87 17.16 -26.64
CA ALA A 196 12.06 17.91 -26.27
C ALA A 196 13.33 17.14 -26.70
N PRO A 197 14.50 17.79 -26.80
CA PRO A 197 15.74 17.09 -27.11
C PRO A 197 16.00 15.93 -26.13
N GLY A 198 16.16 14.73 -26.69
CA GLY A 198 16.43 13.50 -25.93
C GLY A 198 15.20 12.87 -25.25
N GLY A 199 13.97 13.21 -25.66
CA GLY A 199 12.75 12.54 -25.20
C GLY A 199 11.55 13.50 -25.13
N GLN A 200 10.89 13.54 -23.99
CA GLN A 200 9.83 14.49 -23.68
C GLN A 200 10.25 15.40 -22.52
N ALA A 201 9.71 16.61 -22.51
CA ALA A 201 9.59 17.42 -21.31
C ALA A 201 8.15 17.35 -20.82
N PHE A 202 7.92 17.73 -19.57
CA PHE A 202 6.58 17.81 -19.02
C PHE A 202 6.39 19.06 -18.19
N GLU A 203 5.14 19.44 -18.04
CA GLU A 203 4.69 20.44 -17.08
C GLU A 203 3.44 19.95 -16.35
N LYS A 204 3.27 20.39 -15.11
CA LYS A 204 2.07 20.13 -14.34
C LYS A 204 1.05 21.23 -14.62
N LEU A 205 -0.12 20.82 -15.10
CA LEU A 205 -1.23 21.72 -15.39
C LEU A 205 -2.12 21.89 -14.16
N HIS A 206 -2.55 20.76 -13.56
CA HIS A 206 -3.48 20.76 -12.41
C HIS A 206 -3.10 19.70 -11.37
N GLY A 207 -3.51 19.96 -10.12
CA GLY A 207 -3.43 19.00 -9.02
C GLY A 207 -2.24 19.17 -8.07
N GLU A 208 -2.33 18.48 -6.93
CA GLU A 208 -1.32 18.50 -5.85
C GLU A 208 -0.20 17.46 -6.06
N GLN A 209 -0.40 16.51 -6.97
CA GLN A 209 0.58 15.46 -7.29
C GLN A 209 1.22 15.72 -8.65
N GLY A 210 2.34 15.04 -8.92
CA GLY A 210 3.00 15.08 -10.23
C GLY A 210 4.08 16.15 -10.38
N GLU A 211 4.58 16.74 -9.29
CA GLU A 211 5.68 17.73 -9.32
C GLU A 211 6.91 17.23 -10.08
N ASN A 212 7.20 15.94 -9.94
CA ASN A 212 8.34 15.30 -10.55
C ASN A 212 7.91 14.47 -11.80
N GLY A 213 6.71 14.67 -12.32
CA GLY A 213 6.17 13.93 -13.47
C GLY A 213 5.15 12.86 -13.07
N LEU A 214 4.77 12.04 -14.04
CA LEU A 214 3.71 11.04 -13.95
C LEU A 214 4.06 9.98 -12.90
N GLU A 215 3.23 9.85 -11.87
CA GLU A 215 3.34 8.78 -10.87
C GLU A 215 2.24 7.74 -11.09
N TYR A 216 2.62 6.46 -11.18
CA TYR A 216 1.68 5.34 -11.35
C TYR A 216 2.32 4.05 -10.82
N LEU A 217 1.56 3.26 -10.05
CA LEU A 217 1.98 1.95 -9.53
C LEU A 217 3.37 1.91 -8.86
N GLY A 218 3.68 2.95 -8.08
CA GLY A 218 4.95 3.04 -7.33
C GLY A 218 6.16 3.51 -8.15
N PHE A 219 5.95 3.88 -9.41
CA PHE A 219 6.95 4.45 -10.30
C PHE A 219 6.64 5.91 -10.62
N ARG A 220 7.64 6.60 -11.17
CA ARG A 220 7.56 7.96 -11.68
C ARG A 220 8.23 8.05 -13.05
N TYR A 221 7.65 8.80 -13.97
CA TYR A 221 8.20 9.07 -15.30
C TYR A 221 8.33 10.57 -15.57
N ASP A 222 9.51 11.04 -15.97
CA ASP A 222 9.81 12.46 -16.21
C ASP A 222 9.85 12.86 -17.70
N GLY A 223 9.43 11.98 -18.61
CA GLY A 223 9.51 12.21 -20.06
C GLY A 223 10.78 11.66 -20.69
N LYS A 224 11.77 11.25 -19.89
CA LYS A 224 13.04 10.69 -20.36
C LYS A 224 13.40 9.37 -19.67
N SER A 225 13.01 9.20 -18.42
CA SER A 225 13.40 8.05 -17.60
C SER A 225 12.34 7.69 -16.58
N ALA A 226 12.35 6.42 -16.20
CA ALA A 226 11.54 5.86 -15.13
C ALA A 226 12.35 5.81 -13.82
N TYR A 227 11.67 6.08 -12.71
CA TYR A 227 12.21 6.14 -11.37
C TYR A 227 11.30 5.38 -10.40
N LEU A 228 11.86 4.95 -9.28
CA LEU A 228 11.05 4.64 -8.11
C LEU A 228 10.43 5.92 -7.57
N ARG A 229 9.14 5.87 -7.20
CA ARG A 229 8.44 6.99 -6.57
C ARG A 229 9.13 7.41 -5.27
N ASP A 230 9.18 8.71 -5.00
CA ASP A 230 9.87 9.26 -3.83
C ASP A 230 9.27 8.72 -2.50
N SER A 231 7.95 8.49 -2.49
CA SER A 231 7.28 7.87 -1.34
C SER A 231 7.71 6.42 -1.11
N THR A 232 7.98 5.65 -2.17
CA THR A 232 8.51 4.28 -2.11
C THR A 232 9.91 4.27 -1.48
N LEU A 233 10.81 5.14 -1.95
CA LEU A 233 12.15 5.29 -1.38
C LEU A 233 12.11 5.78 0.08
N SER A 234 11.24 6.75 0.37
CA SER A 234 11.06 7.27 1.73
C SER A 234 10.59 6.19 2.70
N ARG A 235 9.66 5.32 2.29
CA ARG A 235 9.22 4.17 3.11
C ARG A 235 10.37 3.18 3.35
N LEU A 236 11.15 2.87 2.32
CA LEU A 236 12.36 2.03 2.45
C LEU A 236 13.32 2.61 3.51
N TYR A 237 13.73 3.87 3.35
CA TYR A 237 14.70 4.48 4.26
C TYR A 237 14.17 4.66 5.69
N ARG A 238 12.86 4.86 5.87
CA ARG A 238 12.22 4.82 7.20
C ARG A 238 12.31 3.42 7.83
N LYS A 239 12.10 2.35 7.06
CA LYS A 239 12.24 0.96 7.53
C LYS A 239 13.70 0.65 7.91
N VAL A 240 14.64 1.02 7.04
CA VAL A 240 16.09 0.90 7.28
C VAL A 240 16.48 1.65 8.56
N THR A 241 16.07 2.90 8.73
CA THR A 241 16.39 3.72 9.90
C THR A 241 15.84 3.12 11.19
N ARG A 242 14.63 2.55 11.17
CA ARG A 242 14.06 1.84 12.34
C ARG A 242 14.91 0.64 12.72
N SER A 243 15.35 -0.17 11.75
CA SER A 243 16.25 -1.30 12.01
C SER A 243 17.61 -0.85 12.53
N ILE A 244 18.19 0.23 11.99
CA ILE A 244 19.47 0.78 12.47
C ILE A 244 19.35 1.20 13.93
N ARG A 245 18.28 1.89 14.31
CA ARG A 245 18.03 2.30 15.71
C ARG A 245 17.96 1.13 16.67
N ALA A 246 17.26 0.06 16.27
CA ALA A 246 17.16 -1.14 17.09
C ALA A 246 18.53 -1.82 17.25
N GLU A 247 19.27 -1.96 16.16
CA GLU A 247 20.61 -2.56 16.13
C GLU A 247 21.62 -1.74 16.97
N ALA A 248 21.63 -0.41 16.83
CA ALA A 248 22.49 0.48 17.59
C ALA A 248 22.25 0.34 19.11
N ARG A 249 20.98 0.34 19.54
CA ARG A 249 20.61 0.14 20.95
C ARG A 249 21.02 -1.23 21.46
N ALA A 250 20.88 -2.27 20.64
CA ALA A 250 21.29 -3.62 20.99
C ALA A 250 22.81 -3.71 21.17
N LEU A 251 23.59 -3.10 20.28
CA LEU A 251 25.05 -3.05 20.37
C LEU A 251 25.52 -2.29 21.62
N VAL A 252 24.96 -1.11 21.90
CA VAL A 252 25.29 -0.33 23.12
C VAL A 252 24.99 -1.14 24.39
N ARG A 253 23.83 -1.82 24.45
CA ARG A 253 23.48 -2.68 25.58
C ARG A 253 24.41 -3.89 25.73
N ARG A 254 24.89 -4.45 24.62
CA ARG A 254 25.80 -5.61 24.60
C ARG A 254 27.22 -5.26 25.06
N TYR A 255 27.65 -4.01 24.88
CA TYR A 255 29.00 -3.55 25.20
C TYR A 255 28.97 -2.36 26.19
N PRO A 256 28.52 -2.58 27.44
CA PRO A 256 28.44 -1.52 28.43
C PRO A 256 29.82 -0.91 28.72
N GLY A 257 29.88 0.42 28.90
CA GLY A 257 31.10 1.15 29.24
C GLY A 257 32.14 1.26 28.11
N LYS A 258 31.82 0.83 26.89
CA LYS A 258 32.69 1.00 25.71
C LYS A 258 32.39 2.30 24.99
N ASP A 259 33.43 2.88 24.40
CA ASP A 259 33.30 4.09 23.59
C ASP A 259 32.62 3.81 22.25
N GLN A 260 32.25 4.90 21.57
CA GLN A 260 31.57 4.83 20.28
C GLN A 260 32.40 4.14 19.20
N ALA A 261 33.71 4.37 19.15
CA ALA A 261 34.58 3.80 18.11
C ALA A 261 34.66 2.27 18.22
N TYR A 262 34.75 1.74 19.45
CA TYR A 262 34.71 0.32 19.71
C TYR A 262 33.39 -0.30 19.24
N ILE A 263 32.26 0.32 19.57
CA ILE A 263 30.92 -0.20 19.23
C ILE A 263 30.68 -0.14 17.72
N GLU A 264 31.10 0.94 17.05
CA GLU A 264 31.07 1.04 15.58
C GLU A 264 31.86 -0.10 14.93
N GLY A 265 33.03 -0.46 15.49
CA GLY A 265 33.85 -1.57 15.02
C GLY A 265 33.21 -2.97 15.19
N LYS A 266 32.14 -3.10 15.97
CA LYS A 266 31.37 -4.35 16.13
C LYS A 266 30.17 -4.46 15.19
N PHE A 267 29.84 -3.39 14.48
CA PHE A 267 28.70 -3.42 13.55
C PHE A 267 29.03 -4.19 12.27
N ASN A 268 28.35 -5.31 12.05
CA ASN A 268 28.43 -6.06 10.79
C ASN A 268 27.60 -5.37 9.68
N ALA A 269 28.19 -4.34 9.08
CA ALA A 269 27.53 -3.54 8.05
C ALA A 269 27.13 -4.36 6.80
N PRO A 270 27.97 -5.28 6.27
CA PRO A 270 27.57 -6.14 5.15
C PRO A 270 26.31 -6.97 5.43
N GLU A 271 26.26 -7.67 6.56
CA GLU A 271 25.11 -8.50 6.96
C GLU A 271 23.85 -7.64 7.14
N PHE A 272 23.97 -6.47 7.78
CA PHE A 272 22.85 -5.56 7.93
C PHE A 272 22.32 -5.08 6.58
N MET A 273 23.21 -4.72 5.64
CA MET A 273 22.83 -4.22 4.32
C MET A 273 22.08 -5.26 3.49
N GLN A 274 22.34 -6.56 3.67
CA GLN A 274 21.63 -7.63 2.98
C GLN A 274 20.14 -7.71 3.35
N ARG A 275 19.72 -7.16 4.51
CA ARG A 275 18.30 -7.14 4.92
C ARG A 275 17.40 -6.35 3.95
N TYR A 276 17.97 -5.41 3.19
CA TYR A 276 17.23 -4.55 2.27
C TYR A 276 17.91 -4.37 0.90
N GLY A 277 19.19 -4.70 0.80
CA GLY A 277 20.04 -4.59 -0.39
C GLY A 277 20.25 -5.93 -1.09
N ARG A 278 21.30 -6.00 -1.92
CA ARG A 278 21.67 -7.21 -2.64
C ARG A 278 22.09 -8.32 -1.66
N VAL A 279 21.48 -9.50 -1.80
CA VAL A 279 21.90 -10.72 -1.11
C VAL A 279 23.08 -11.34 -1.89
N ALA A 280 24.15 -11.72 -1.20
CA ALA A 280 25.37 -12.23 -1.83
C ALA A 280 25.12 -13.57 -2.55
N ASP A 281 24.31 -14.43 -1.95
CA ASP A 281 23.98 -15.78 -2.43
C ASP A 281 22.54 -15.87 -2.94
N PHE A 282 22.14 -14.91 -3.79
CA PHE A 282 20.77 -14.86 -4.31
C PHE A 282 20.56 -15.92 -5.40
N ASP A 283 19.70 -16.92 -5.12
CA ASP A 283 19.15 -17.82 -6.12
C ASP A 283 17.89 -17.20 -6.76
N PRO A 284 17.91 -16.90 -8.08
CA PRO A 284 16.74 -16.38 -8.80
C PRO A 284 15.52 -17.33 -8.79
N ARG A 285 15.72 -18.61 -8.45
CA ARG A 285 14.66 -19.63 -8.33
C ARG A 285 14.10 -19.78 -6.90
N SER A 286 14.63 -19.02 -5.94
CA SER A 286 14.13 -19.06 -4.56
C SER A 286 12.77 -18.38 -4.41
N ASP A 287 11.97 -18.86 -3.44
CA ASP A 287 10.66 -18.32 -3.11
C ASP A 287 10.70 -16.79 -2.87
N TYR A 288 9.59 -16.12 -3.16
CA TYR A 288 9.42 -14.67 -2.98
C TYR A 288 9.79 -14.18 -1.56
N ASP A 289 9.79 -15.06 -0.56
CA ASP A 289 10.17 -14.78 0.82
C ASP A 289 11.64 -14.40 1.01
N SER A 290 12.53 -14.77 0.06
CA SER A 290 13.96 -14.38 0.10
C SER A 290 14.22 -13.00 -0.53
N TRP A 291 13.20 -12.39 -1.14
CA TRP A 291 13.37 -11.19 -1.95
C TRP A 291 13.51 -9.95 -1.09
N THR A 292 14.49 -9.11 -1.44
CA THR A 292 14.67 -7.80 -0.82
C THR A 292 14.16 -6.70 -1.74
N PHE A 293 14.15 -5.46 -1.22
CA PHE A 293 13.84 -4.29 -2.04
C PHE A 293 14.78 -4.17 -3.25
N TRP A 294 16.01 -4.69 -3.14
CA TRP A 294 16.94 -4.74 -4.26
C TRP A 294 16.45 -5.61 -5.42
N THR A 295 15.85 -6.78 -5.13
CA THR A 295 15.29 -7.66 -6.17
C THR A 295 14.16 -6.95 -6.91
N TYR A 296 13.28 -6.26 -6.19
CA TYR A 296 12.24 -5.41 -6.77
C TYR A 296 12.84 -4.31 -7.68
N ALA A 297 13.84 -3.56 -7.19
CA ALA A 297 14.47 -2.51 -7.97
C ALA A 297 15.21 -3.04 -9.20
N LYS A 298 15.86 -4.21 -9.10
CA LYS A 298 16.54 -4.87 -10.22
C LYS A 298 15.54 -5.29 -11.30
N ARG A 299 14.44 -5.95 -10.93
CA ARG A 299 13.36 -6.31 -11.86
C ARG A 299 12.77 -5.07 -12.52
N ALA A 300 12.61 -3.97 -11.78
CA ALA A 300 12.15 -2.70 -12.37
C ALA A 300 13.14 -2.17 -13.42
N ILE A 301 14.45 -2.15 -13.13
CA ILE A 301 15.48 -1.73 -14.09
C ILE A 301 15.44 -2.60 -15.36
N GLU A 302 15.34 -3.92 -15.19
CA GLU A 302 15.26 -4.87 -16.31
C GLU A 302 13.99 -4.66 -17.15
N THR A 303 12.83 -4.47 -16.48
CA THR A 303 11.53 -4.29 -17.14
C THR A 303 11.45 -2.97 -17.90
N PHE A 304 11.94 -1.87 -17.32
CA PHE A 304 11.96 -0.56 -17.98
C PHE A 304 13.12 -0.39 -18.99
N GLY A 305 14.05 -1.35 -19.04
CA GLY A 305 15.20 -1.32 -19.94
C GLY A 305 15.99 0.01 -19.84
N PRO A 306 16.28 0.68 -20.97
CA PRO A 306 17.01 1.96 -20.96
C PRO A 306 16.39 3.05 -20.09
N LEU A 307 15.05 3.10 -20.01
CA LEU A 307 14.34 4.11 -19.22
C LEU A 307 14.58 3.94 -17.72
N GLY A 308 14.79 2.70 -17.25
CA GLY A 308 14.95 2.37 -15.84
C GLY A 308 16.35 2.58 -15.28
N LYS A 309 17.34 2.94 -16.12
CA LYS A 309 18.75 3.12 -15.70
C LYS A 309 18.91 3.99 -14.44
N PRO A 310 18.18 5.11 -14.26
CA PRO A 310 18.32 5.94 -13.07
C PRO A 310 17.89 5.28 -11.75
N ILE A 311 17.06 4.23 -11.76
CA ILE A 311 16.61 3.52 -10.56
C ILE A 311 17.80 2.98 -9.75
N GLY A 312 18.81 2.42 -10.43
CA GLY A 312 20.04 1.98 -9.76
C GLY A 312 20.77 3.16 -9.08
N GLY A 313 20.76 4.33 -9.72
CA GLY A 313 21.29 5.58 -9.19
C GLY A 313 20.58 6.05 -7.92
N GLN A 314 19.26 5.83 -7.79
CA GLN A 314 18.49 6.18 -6.59
C GLN A 314 18.90 5.36 -5.35
N LEU A 315 19.49 4.18 -5.56
CA LEU A 315 19.90 3.25 -4.51
C LEU A 315 21.41 3.23 -4.23
N LYS A 316 22.23 3.88 -5.07
CA LYS A 316 23.70 3.84 -4.97
C LYS A 316 24.25 4.27 -3.61
N ASN A 317 23.55 5.19 -2.93
CA ASN A 317 23.99 5.75 -1.65
C ASN A 317 23.55 4.91 -0.44
N TYR A 318 22.83 3.81 -0.63
CA TYR A 318 22.29 2.99 0.45
C TYR A 318 23.35 2.60 1.50
N GLY A 319 24.50 2.10 1.05
CA GLY A 319 25.58 1.69 1.95
C GLY A 319 26.20 2.86 2.75
N LYS A 320 26.32 4.04 2.14
CA LYS A 320 26.78 5.26 2.82
C LYS A 320 25.77 5.69 3.88
N ILE A 321 24.48 5.70 3.53
CA ILE A 321 23.38 6.05 4.45
C ILE A 321 23.37 5.14 5.68
N VAL A 322 23.50 3.82 5.48
CA VAL A 322 23.53 2.86 6.60
C VAL A 322 24.68 3.15 7.56
N ARG A 323 25.91 3.34 7.05
CA ARG A 323 27.09 3.59 7.90
C ARG A 323 26.98 4.92 8.64
N THR A 324 26.65 6.00 7.94
CA THR A 324 26.51 7.33 8.55
C THR A 324 25.39 7.35 9.60
N ARG A 325 24.25 6.71 9.31
CA ARG A 325 23.14 6.66 10.25
C ARG A 325 23.44 5.77 11.45
N MET A 326 24.13 4.64 11.27
CA MET A 326 24.53 3.76 12.37
C MET A 326 25.41 4.51 13.37
N LYS A 327 26.46 5.18 12.89
CA LYS A 327 27.33 6.05 13.70
C LYS A 327 26.52 7.06 14.51
N HIS A 328 25.60 7.75 13.85
CA HIS A 328 24.74 8.74 14.52
C HIS A 328 23.84 8.11 15.61
N GLU A 329 23.19 6.98 15.34
CA GLU A 329 22.26 6.36 16.29
C GLU A 329 22.99 5.66 17.45
N ILE A 330 24.22 5.16 17.27
CA ILE A 330 25.08 4.70 18.37
C ILE A 330 25.39 5.86 19.32
N GLY A 331 25.83 7.01 18.78
CA GLY A 331 26.11 8.20 19.58
C GLY A 331 24.87 8.66 20.38
N LYS A 332 23.69 8.63 19.76
CA LYS A 332 22.43 8.94 20.48
C LYS A 332 22.07 7.93 21.56
N ALA A 333 22.37 6.64 21.34
CA ALA A 333 22.07 5.58 22.30
C ALA A 333 23.04 5.55 23.49
N LEU A 334 24.28 6.01 23.32
CA LEU A 334 25.24 6.19 24.41
C LEU A 334 24.92 7.40 25.30
N ALA A 335 24.27 8.42 24.74
CA ALA A 335 23.90 9.65 25.44
C ALA A 335 22.54 9.58 26.16
N ALA A 336 21.81 8.47 26.03
CA ALA A 336 20.46 8.28 26.55
C ALA A 336 20.46 7.38 27.79
#